data_AF-A0A1U9V2Z4-F1
#
_entry.id   AF-A0A1U9V2Z4-F1
#
_cell.length_a   1.000
_cell.length_b   1.000
_cell.length_c   1.000
_cell.angle_alpha   90.00
_cell.angle_beta   90.00
_cell.angle_gamma   90.00
#
_symmetry.space_group_name_H-M   'P 1'
#
loop_
_entity.id
_entity.type
_entity.pdbx_description
1 polymer ?
#
loop_
_entity_poly.entity_id
_entity_poly.type
_entity_poly.pdbx_seq_one_letter_code
_entity_poly.pdbx_strand_id
1 'polypeptide(L)'
;MNYDEFFREASRLSPASLGLPQRADYRSSLDNEALFQLPLLAMVILTLSKGSSKPRLSELGQLVGECLERTVSGFKGSSQDIGWSANLRIRTVKALTFLERTNLVTVEGQQVTITHRGRPFIVKVLEQETMLADALLIVERSYNNIRAERLVRAEV
;
A
#
# COMPACT_ATOMS: atom_id res chain seq x y z
N MET A 1 21.67 31.63 34.75
CA MET A 1 22.14 30.23 34.92
C MET A 1 23.65 30.24 34.77
N ASN A 2 24.39 29.78 35.79
CA ASN A 2 25.85 29.69 35.73
C ASN A 2 26.24 28.35 35.10
N TYR A 3 26.69 28.38 33.84
CA TYR A 3 27.04 27.18 33.09
C TYR A 3 28.20 26.40 33.73
N ASP A 4 29.12 27.10 34.40
CA ASP A 4 30.30 26.48 35.04
C ASP A 4 29.94 25.71 36.31
N GLU A 5 28.79 26.01 36.92
CA GLU A 5 28.26 25.25 38.05
C GLU A 5 27.50 24.02 37.55
N PHE A 6 26.71 24.17 36.48
CA PHE A 6 26.01 23.08 35.81
C PHE A 6 26.95 21.96 35.34
N PHE A 7 28.01 22.29 34.59
CA PHE A 7 28.93 21.28 34.06
C PHE A 7 29.77 20.59 35.15
N ARG A 8 30.01 21.27 36.27
CA ARG A 8 30.75 20.73 37.40
C ARG A 8 29.94 19.69 38.15
N GLU A 9 28.66 19.96 38.36
CA GLU A 9 27.76 19.02 39.01
C GLU A 9 27.42 17.83 38.08
N ALA A 10 27.27 18.07 36.78
CA ALA A 10 27.10 17.02 35.78
C ALA A 10 28.31 16.08 35.69
N SER A 11 29.53 16.61 35.83
CA SER A 11 30.77 15.82 35.85
C SER A 11 30.89 14.99 37.13
N ARG A 12 30.47 15.54 38.27
CA ARG A 12 30.49 14.88 39.57
C ARG A 12 29.51 13.71 39.65
N LEU A 13 28.36 13.82 39.00
CA LEU A 13 27.33 12.80 39.01
C LEU A 13 27.70 11.55 38.20
N SER A 14 28.77 11.59 37.39
CA SER A 14 29.05 10.64 36.32
C SER A 14 27.80 10.44 35.46
N PRO A 15 27.71 10.96 34.22
CA PRO A 15 26.65 10.50 33.35
C PRO A 15 26.95 9.02 33.09
N ALA A 16 26.39 8.14 33.94
CA ALA A 16 26.17 6.74 33.66
C ALA A 16 25.67 6.77 32.24
N SER A 17 26.54 6.30 31.33
CA SER A 17 26.49 6.54 29.89
C SER A 17 25.05 6.77 29.50
N LEU A 18 24.68 8.00 29.13
CA LEU A 18 23.45 8.23 28.40
C LEU A 18 23.56 7.24 27.25
N GLY A 19 22.93 6.09 27.43
CA GLY A 19 22.95 5.03 26.46
C GLY A 19 22.25 5.69 25.31
N LEU A 20 23.03 6.22 24.36
CA LEU A 20 22.55 6.42 23.00
C LEU A 20 21.81 5.11 22.74
N PRO A 21 20.48 5.15 22.55
CA PRO A 21 19.74 3.92 22.38
C PRO A 21 20.53 3.16 21.33
N GLN A 22 21.10 2.01 21.74
CA GLN A 22 21.82 1.14 20.81
C GLN A 22 20.92 1.10 19.62
N ARG A 23 21.41 1.58 18.46
CA ARG A 23 20.62 1.71 17.24
C ARG A 23 19.91 0.38 17.12
N ALA A 24 18.64 0.34 17.52
CA ALA A 24 17.91 -0.92 17.60
C ALA A 24 18.06 -1.43 16.19
N ASP A 25 18.66 -2.62 16.02
CA ASP A 25 18.91 -3.17 14.70
C ASP A 25 17.62 -2.97 13.93
N TYR A 26 17.63 -1.98 13.04
CA TYR A 26 16.47 -1.68 12.22
C TYR A 26 16.50 -2.83 11.26
N ARG A 27 15.89 -3.95 11.69
CA ARG A 27 15.55 -5.05 10.82
C ARG A 27 14.71 -4.38 9.79
N SER A 28 15.31 -4.14 8.62
CA SER A 28 14.63 -3.49 7.52
C SER A 28 13.32 -4.22 7.38
N SER A 29 12.23 -3.50 7.67
CA SER A 29 10.92 -3.86 7.18
C SER A 29 11.16 -4.27 5.73
N LEU A 30 10.83 -5.52 5.40
CA LEU A 30 10.97 -6.15 4.08
C LEU A 30 11.19 -5.10 3.01
N ASP A 31 12.38 -5.08 2.40
CA ASP A 31 12.75 -4.04 1.45
C ASP A 31 11.59 -3.85 0.48
N ASN A 32 10.93 -2.69 0.50
CA ASN A 32 9.59 -2.51 -0.11
C ASN A 32 9.58 -2.92 -1.60
N GLU A 33 10.76 -2.92 -2.22
CA GLU A 33 11.03 -3.45 -3.55
C GLU A 33 10.65 -4.93 -3.75
N ALA A 34 10.77 -5.79 -2.74
CA ALA A 34 10.45 -7.20 -2.83
C ALA A 34 8.93 -7.45 -2.81
N LEU A 35 8.14 -6.52 -2.27
CA LEU A 35 6.69 -6.66 -2.09
C LEU A 35 5.87 -6.13 -3.26
N PHE A 36 6.41 -5.20 -4.06
CA PHE A 36 5.75 -4.69 -5.26
C PHE A 36 5.98 -5.60 -6.47
N GLN A 37 5.68 -6.88 -6.32
CA GLN A 37 5.78 -7.84 -7.43
C GLN A 37 4.64 -7.60 -8.41
N LEU A 38 4.97 -7.58 -9.70
CA LEU A 38 4.01 -7.36 -10.79
C LEU A 38 2.75 -8.23 -10.70
N PRO A 39 2.84 -9.56 -10.40
CA PRO A 39 1.66 -10.40 -10.30
C PRO A 39 0.69 -9.94 -9.21
N LEU A 40 1.19 -9.60 -8.02
CA LEU A 40 0.34 -9.14 -6.92
C LEU A 40 -0.35 -7.82 -7.27
N LEU A 41 0.39 -6.86 -7.81
CA LEU A 41 -0.20 -5.57 -8.23
C LEU A 41 -1.26 -5.76 -9.31
N ALA A 42 -1.04 -6.67 -10.26
CA ALA A 42 -2.02 -7.00 -11.28
C ALA A 42 -3.29 -7.59 -10.66
N MET A 43 -3.17 -8.50 -9.69
CA MET A 43 -4.33 -9.07 -8.99
C MET A 43 -5.11 -8.02 -8.20
N VAL A 44 -4.41 -7.09 -7.54
CA VAL A 44 -5.04 -5.97 -6.84
C VAL A 44 -5.80 -5.10 -7.83
N ILE A 45 -5.16 -4.61 -8.90
CA ILE A 45 -5.82 -3.77 -9.92
C ILE A 45 -7.06 -4.47 -10.49
N LEU A 46 -6.95 -5.76 -10.85
CA LEU A 46 -8.05 -6.55 -11.38
C LEU A 46 -9.22 -6.64 -10.38
N THR A 47 -8.92 -6.78 -9.10
CA THR A 47 -9.91 -6.78 -8.01
C THR A 47 -10.61 -5.44 -7.89
N LEU A 48 -9.86 -4.33 -7.92
CA LEU A 48 -10.44 -2.98 -7.85
C LEU A 48 -11.34 -2.68 -9.07
N SER A 49 -10.93 -3.13 -10.27
CA SER A 49 -11.67 -2.90 -11.52
C SER A 49 -12.91 -3.78 -11.69
N LYS A 50 -13.05 -4.86 -10.89
CA LYS A 50 -14.19 -5.78 -10.91
C LYS A 50 -15.49 -5.12 -10.45
N GLY A 51 -15.41 -4.27 -9.42
CA GLY A 51 -16.58 -3.66 -8.75
C GLY A 51 -17.42 -2.77 -9.65
N SER A 52 -18.59 -2.35 -9.19
CA SER A 52 -19.46 -1.40 -9.91
C SER A 52 -18.80 -0.04 -10.11
N SER A 53 -17.96 0.34 -9.15
CA SER A 53 -17.27 1.62 -9.17
C SER A 53 -15.83 1.45 -9.59
N LYS A 54 -15.46 2.12 -10.66
CA LYS A 54 -14.15 1.93 -11.31
C LYS A 54 -13.11 2.87 -10.71
N PRO A 55 -11.89 2.40 -10.42
CA PRO A 55 -10.81 3.29 -10.01
C PRO A 55 -10.45 4.22 -11.17
N ARG A 56 -10.18 5.48 -10.86
CA ARG A 56 -9.67 6.45 -11.82
C ARG A 56 -8.20 6.16 -12.10
N LEU A 57 -7.79 6.28 -13.35
CA LEU A 57 -6.40 6.04 -13.78
C LEU A 57 -5.41 6.92 -13.00
N SER A 58 -5.74 8.20 -12.81
CA SER A 58 -4.90 9.17 -12.09
C SER A 58 -4.66 8.82 -10.62
N GLU A 59 -5.59 8.08 -10.00
CA GLU A 59 -5.56 7.73 -8.58
C GLU A 59 -5.12 6.28 -8.34
N LEU A 60 -4.94 5.49 -9.40
CA LEU A 60 -4.77 4.03 -9.31
C LEU A 60 -3.60 3.64 -8.41
N GLY A 61 -2.43 4.26 -8.59
CA GLY A 61 -1.24 3.96 -7.78
C GLY A 61 -1.45 4.25 -6.28
N GLN A 62 -2.13 5.36 -5.97
CA GLN A 62 -2.46 5.71 -4.59
C GLN A 62 -3.44 4.71 -3.99
N LEU A 63 -4.52 4.38 -4.71
CA LEU A 63 -5.53 3.42 -4.25
C LEU A 63 -4.94 2.02 -4.02
N VAL A 64 -4.07 1.56 -4.92
CA VAL A 64 -3.35 0.29 -4.76
C VAL A 64 -2.50 0.32 -3.49
N GLY A 65 -1.75 1.41 -3.25
CA GLY A 65 -0.95 1.57 -2.04
C GLY A 65 -1.77 1.58 -0.76
N GLU A 66 -2.82 2.41 -0.69
CA GLU A 66 -3.71 2.51 0.46
C GLU A 66 -4.40 1.15 0.77
N CYS A 67 -4.77 0.39 -0.26
CA CYS A 67 -5.36 -0.94 -0.07
C CYS A 67 -4.34 -1.95 0.48
N LEU A 68 -3.10 -1.92 -0.02
CA LEU A 68 -2.02 -2.80 0.43
C LEU A 68 -1.61 -2.50 1.88
N GLU A 69 -1.51 -1.23 2.26
CA GLU A 69 -1.25 -0.78 3.63
C GLU A 69 -2.30 -1.30 4.63
N ARG A 70 -3.59 -1.26 4.25
CA ARG A 70 -4.68 -1.74 5.10
C ARG A 70 -4.73 -3.26 5.21
N THR A 71 -4.25 -3.97 4.18
CA THR A 71 -4.41 -5.43 4.06
C THR A 71 -3.20 -6.22 4.55
N VAL A 72 -1.98 -5.82 4.19
CA VAL A 72 -0.77 -6.60 4.46
C VAL A 72 -0.11 -6.09 5.73
N SER A 73 0.04 -6.95 6.73
CA SER A 73 0.66 -6.61 8.01
C SER A 73 2.08 -6.04 7.87
N GLY A 74 2.84 -6.50 6.87
CA GLY A 74 4.18 -5.99 6.55
C GLY A 74 4.23 -4.54 6.08
N PHE A 75 3.08 -3.94 5.72
CA PHE A 75 2.95 -2.54 5.35
C PHE A 75 2.30 -1.69 6.44
N LYS A 76 1.79 -2.30 7.53
CA LYS A 76 1.24 -1.56 8.67
C LYS A 76 2.37 -0.92 9.46
N GLY A 77 2.40 0.40 9.50
CA GLY A 77 3.47 1.15 10.17
C GLY A 77 4.74 1.29 9.33
N SER A 78 4.70 1.08 8.01
CA SER A 78 5.78 1.54 7.15
C SER A 78 5.93 3.05 7.32
N SER A 79 7.13 3.50 7.67
CA SER A 79 7.49 4.91 7.82
C SER A 79 7.47 5.70 6.50
N GLN A 80 7.11 5.04 5.39
CA GLN A 80 6.92 5.63 4.09
C GLN A 80 5.46 5.43 3.69
N ASP A 81 4.73 6.51 3.41
CA ASP A 81 3.39 6.42 2.86
C ASP A 81 3.48 5.71 1.49
N ILE A 82 3.12 4.44 1.42
CA ILE A 82 3.29 3.58 0.25
C ILE A 82 2.44 4.09 -0.91
N GLY A 83 1.27 4.66 -0.64
CA GLY A 83 0.46 5.38 -1.64
C GLY A 83 1.21 6.51 -2.37
N TRP A 84 2.29 7.04 -1.78
CA TRP A 84 3.16 8.07 -2.36
C TRP A 84 4.47 7.53 -2.94
N SER A 85 4.73 6.22 -2.82
CA SER A 85 5.93 5.60 -3.37
C SER A 85 5.98 5.70 -4.89
N ALA A 86 6.98 6.41 -5.41
CA ALA A 86 7.24 6.50 -6.85
C ALA A 86 7.48 5.11 -7.48
N ASN A 87 8.16 4.21 -6.76
CA ASN A 87 8.42 2.84 -7.21
C ASN A 87 7.11 2.05 -7.36
N LEU A 88 6.21 2.14 -6.36
CA LEU A 88 4.89 1.52 -6.46
C LEU A 88 4.12 2.06 -7.67
N ARG A 89 4.12 3.38 -7.89
CA ARG A 89 3.40 4.01 -9.02
C ARG A 89 3.91 3.51 -10.36
N ILE A 90 5.23 3.48 -10.57
CA ILE A 90 5.85 2.94 -11.78
C ILE A 90 5.45 1.47 -11.98
N ARG A 91 5.50 0.66 -10.93
CA ARG A 91 5.16 -0.77 -11.01
C ARG A 91 3.66 -1.01 -11.21
N THR A 92 2.81 -0.14 -10.67
CA THR A 92 1.35 -0.14 -10.90
C THR A 92 1.06 0.12 -12.37
N VAL A 93 1.74 1.09 -13.00
CA VAL A 93 1.63 1.34 -14.44
C VAL A 93 2.04 0.10 -15.23
N LYS A 94 3.18 -0.53 -14.90
CA LYS A 94 3.61 -1.77 -15.56
C LYS A 94 2.60 -2.91 -15.41
N ALA A 95 2.00 -3.06 -14.22
CA ALA A 95 0.97 -4.06 -13.97
C ALA A 95 -0.32 -3.79 -14.76
N LEU A 96 -0.75 -2.52 -14.81
CA LEU A 96 -1.88 -2.10 -15.64
C LEU A 96 -1.63 -2.39 -17.12
N THR A 97 -0.47 -2.00 -17.66
CA THR A 97 -0.10 -2.28 -19.05
C THR A 97 -0.08 -3.78 -19.34
N PHE A 98 0.36 -4.61 -18.40
CA PHE A 98 0.29 -6.07 -18.54
C PHE A 98 -1.17 -6.56 -18.64
N LEU A 99 -2.06 -6.05 -17.77
CA LEU A 99 -3.49 -6.41 -17.79
C LEU A 99 -4.20 -5.96 -19.06
N GLU A 100 -3.87 -4.77 -19.58
CA GLU A 100 -4.39 -4.27 -20.85
C GLU A 100 -3.91 -5.12 -22.04
N ARG A 101 -2.61 -5.42 -22.09
CA ARG A 101 -2.02 -6.27 -23.15
C ARG A 101 -2.59 -7.69 -23.15
N THR A 102 -2.99 -8.20 -21.99
CA THR A 102 -3.63 -9.51 -21.85
C THR A 102 -5.15 -9.47 -21.98
N ASN A 103 -5.72 -8.30 -22.26
CA ASN A 103 -7.16 -8.05 -22.41
C ASN A 103 -7.98 -8.48 -21.17
N LEU A 104 -7.40 -8.36 -19.97
CA LEU A 104 -8.09 -8.61 -18.70
C LEU A 104 -8.73 -7.32 -18.13
N VAL A 105 -8.16 -6.17 -18.49
CA VAL A 105 -8.64 -4.83 -18.15
C VAL A 105 -8.61 -3.95 -19.41
N THR A 106 -9.44 -2.91 -19.43
CA THR A 106 -9.39 -1.82 -20.40
C THR A 106 -9.49 -0.48 -19.68
N VAL A 107 -8.95 0.58 -20.28
CA VAL A 107 -9.11 1.95 -19.81
C VAL A 107 -10.15 2.64 -20.69
N GLU A 108 -11.32 2.93 -20.12
CA GLU A 108 -12.41 3.65 -20.77
C GLU A 108 -12.43 5.09 -20.26
N GLY A 109 -11.95 6.02 -21.09
CA GLY A 109 -11.75 7.41 -20.68
C GLY A 109 -10.71 7.52 -19.56
N GLN A 110 -11.16 7.82 -18.34
CA GLN A 110 -10.30 7.89 -17.15
C GLN A 110 -10.53 6.73 -16.17
N GLN A 111 -11.34 5.74 -16.52
CA GLN A 111 -11.71 4.64 -15.63
C GLN A 111 -11.06 3.34 -16.05
N VAL A 112 -10.58 2.58 -15.07
CA VAL A 112 -9.98 1.26 -15.29
C VAL A 112 -11.04 0.19 -15.07
N THR A 113 -11.49 -0.45 -16.15
CA THR A 113 -12.63 -1.36 -16.18
C THR A 113 -12.19 -2.80 -16.49
N ILE A 114 -12.77 -3.77 -15.78
CA ILE A 114 -12.54 -5.19 -16.07
C ILE A 114 -13.23 -5.61 -17.37
N THR A 115 -12.57 -6.43 -18.18
CA THR A 115 -13.17 -6.96 -19.41
C THR A 115 -14.02 -8.20 -19.14
N HIS A 116 -14.73 -8.67 -20.17
CA HIS A 116 -15.45 -9.95 -20.14
C HIS A 116 -14.52 -11.16 -19.90
N ARG A 117 -13.22 -11.06 -20.23
CA ARG A 117 -12.21 -12.11 -19.96
C ARG A 117 -11.63 -11.99 -18.55
N GLY A 118 -11.44 -10.77 -18.07
CA GLY A 118 -10.90 -10.52 -16.73
C GLY A 118 -11.83 -10.94 -15.61
N ARG A 119 -13.15 -10.73 -15.79
CA ARG A 119 -14.14 -10.99 -14.73
C ARG A 119 -14.18 -12.48 -14.30
N PRO A 120 -14.31 -13.46 -15.21
CA PRO A 120 -14.26 -14.87 -14.82
C PRO A 120 -12.93 -15.26 -14.18
N PHE A 121 -11.82 -14.68 -14.64
CA PHE A 121 -10.49 -14.96 -14.09
C PHE A 121 -10.41 -14.57 -12.61
N ILE A 122 -10.77 -13.33 -12.27
CA ILE A 122 -10.68 -12.87 -10.87
C ILE A 122 -11.69 -13.58 -9.97
N VAL A 123 -12.90 -13.85 -10.47
CA VAL A 123 -13.93 -14.58 -9.72
C VAL A 123 -13.40 -15.97 -9.34
N LYS A 124 -12.83 -16.69 -10.32
CA LYS A 124 -12.23 -18.01 -10.07
C LYS A 124 -11.07 -17.97 -9.07
N VAL A 125 -10.32 -16.87 -8.97
CA VAL A 125 -9.26 -16.74 -7.96
C VAL A 125 -9.86 -16.49 -6.57
N LEU A 126 -10.90 -15.64 -6.48
CA LEU A 126 -11.56 -15.32 -5.20
C LEU A 126 -12.36 -16.50 -4.62
N GLU A 127 -12.78 -17.45 -5.45
CA GLU A 127 -13.46 -18.69 -5.03
C GLU A 127 -12.49 -19.75 -4.49
N GLN A 128 -11.17 -19.53 -4.58
CA GLN A 128 -10.19 -20.47 -4.04
C GLN A 128 -9.98 -20.26 -2.54
N GLU A 129 -9.79 -21.34 -1.80
CA GLU A 129 -9.42 -21.30 -0.38
C GLU A 129 -7.91 -21.06 -0.23
N THR A 130 -7.45 -19.86 -0.63
CA THR A 130 -6.03 -19.50 -0.59
C THR A 130 -5.82 -18.17 0.13
N MET A 131 -4.63 -18.01 0.72
CA MET A 131 -4.19 -16.75 1.34
C MET A 131 -4.30 -15.55 0.39
N LEU A 132 -4.10 -15.77 -0.92
CA LEU A 132 -4.25 -14.73 -1.93
C LEU A 132 -5.71 -14.32 -2.07
N ALA A 133 -6.65 -15.27 -2.14
CA ALA A 133 -8.07 -14.98 -2.23
C ALA A 133 -8.55 -14.16 -1.01
N ASP A 134 -8.16 -14.58 0.19
CA ASP A 134 -8.48 -13.87 1.43
C ASP A 134 -7.93 -12.44 1.41
N ALA A 135 -6.67 -12.27 1.01
CA ALA A 135 -6.05 -10.96 0.89
C ALA A 135 -6.79 -10.07 -0.12
N LEU A 136 -7.19 -10.61 -1.28
CA LEU A 136 -7.90 -9.86 -2.30
C LEU A 136 -9.33 -9.47 -1.85
N LEU A 137 -10.00 -10.31 -1.07
CA LEU A 137 -11.29 -9.96 -0.45
C LEU A 137 -11.13 -8.80 0.56
N ILE A 138 -10.05 -8.78 1.33
CA ILE A 138 -9.75 -7.67 2.24
C ILE A 138 -9.40 -6.39 1.45
N VAL A 139 -8.66 -6.50 0.35
CA VAL A 139 -8.40 -5.40 -0.58
C VAL A 139 -9.71 -4.83 -1.13
N GLU A 140 -10.63 -5.68 -1.59
CA GLU A 140 -11.94 -5.26 -2.12
C GLU A 140 -12.74 -4.49 -1.06
N ARG A 141 -12.78 -5.00 0.17
CA ARG A 141 -13.42 -4.30 1.30
C ARG A 141 -12.74 -2.96 1.60
N SER A 142 -11.41 -2.95 1.63
CA SER A 142 -10.62 -1.75 1.89
C SER A 142 -10.88 -0.66 0.85
N TYR A 143 -10.97 -1.04 -0.42
CA TYR A 143 -11.29 -0.11 -1.51
C TYR A 143 -12.68 0.51 -1.34
N ASN A 144 -13.69 -0.30 -1.02
CA ASN A 144 -15.04 0.20 -0.78
C ASN A 144 -15.08 1.16 0.42
N ASN A 145 -14.35 0.85 1.49
CA ASN A 145 -14.24 1.70 2.67
C ASN A 145 -13.56 3.04 2.35
N ILE A 146 -12.41 3.03 1.66
CA ILE A 146 -11.70 4.25 1.23
C ILE A 146 -12.64 5.15 0.43
N ARG A 147 -13.45 4.57 -0.46
CA ARG A 147 -14.41 5.33 -1.26
C ARG A 147 -15.54 5.93 -0.42
N ALA A 148 -16.11 5.15 0.48
CA ALA A 148 -17.14 5.65 1.40
C ALA A 148 -16.57 6.80 2.26
N GLU A 149 -15.36 6.65 2.79
CA GLU A 149 -14.66 7.70 3.55
C GLU A 149 -14.45 8.98 2.72
N ARG A 150 -14.04 8.85 1.45
CA ARG A 150 -13.86 10.00 0.54
C ARG A 150 -15.18 10.71 0.21
N LEU A 151 -16.28 9.97 0.06
CA LEU A 151 -17.61 10.55 -0.17
C LEU A 151 -18.08 11.35 1.03
N VAL A 152 -18.02 10.76 2.23
CA VAL A 152 -18.39 11.45 3.48
C VAL A 152 -17.57 12.73 3.67
N ARG A 153 -16.27 12.71 3.38
CA ARG A 153 -15.41 13.91 3.47
C ARG A 153 -15.74 15.00 2.45
N ALA A 154 -16.38 14.67 1.32
CA ALA A 154 -16.76 15.66 0.32
C ALA A 154 -18.11 16.33 0.63
N GLU A 155 -18.91 15.74 1.52
CA GLU A 155 -20.22 16.25 1.95
C GLU A 155 -20.13 17.18 3.18
N VAL A 156 -18.98 17.20 3.87
CA VAL A 156 -18.67 18.06 5.03
C VAL A 156 -17.82 19.25 4.60
#